data_AF-A0AAW2MJJ8-F1
#
_entry.id   AF-A0AAW2MJJ8-F1
#
_cell.length_a   1.000
_cell.length_b   1.000
_cell.length_c   1.000
_cell.angle_alpha   90.00
_cell.angle_beta   90.00
_cell.angle_gamma   90.00
#
_symmetry.space_group_name_H-M   'P 1'
#
loop_
_entity.id
_entity.type
_entity.pdbx_description
1 polymer ?
#
loop_
_entity_poly.entity_id
_entity_poly.type
_entity_poly.pdbx_seq_one_letter_code
_entity_poly.pdbx_strand_id
1 'polypeptide(L)'
;MGKGKRKMGTQQQSRANVYVPTALRNGIRNSLPSKIWHARLGHISPDRIKRYKSDAFVRFKEFKLEVENQTGRKIKTFRSDRGGEYLSGEILNHLKKNGIVSQWTRAGIPQLNGVAERRNKTLLDMVRSMMSFTELALSFWGYVLEAATRSLNIAPSKTVVQTPYQIWT
;
A
#
# COMPACT_ATOMS: atom_id res chain seq x y z
N MET A 1 68.43 -16.43 -13.05
CA MET A 1 67.66 -16.35 -14.32
C MET A 1 66.43 -17.25 -14.21
N GLY A 2 65.25 -16.75 -14.61
CA GLY A 2 63.94 -17.46 -14.61
C GLY A 2 63.93 -18.74 -15.46
N LYS A 3 62.86 -19.53 -15.55
CA LYS A 3 61.39 -19.35 -15.63
C LYS A 3 60.79 -20.72 -15.25
N GLY A 4 59.53 -20.99 -14.87
CA GLY A 4 58.24 -20.35 -14.98
C GLY A 4 57.21 -21.49 -15.00
N LYS A 5 56.46 -21.72 -13.91
CA LYS A 5 55.33 -22.67 -13.89
C LYS A 5 54.05 -21.91 -14.24
N ARG A 6 53.43 -22.21 -15.39
CA ARG A 6 52.08 -21.76 -15.76
C ARG A 6 51.08 -22.43 -14.81
N LYS A 7 50.35 -21.63 -14.02
CA LYS A 7 49.14 -22.07 -13.31
C LYS A 7 47.91 -21.72 -14.16
N MET A 8 47.00 -22.68 -14.25
CA MET A 8 45.71 -22.57 -14.92
C MET A 8 44.87 -21.46 -14.29
N GLY A 9 44.23 -20.66 -15.14
CA GLY A 9 43.27 -19.66 -14.73
C GLY A 9 41.96 -20.33 -14.33
N THR A 10 41.54 -20.10 -13.10
CA THR A 10 40.16 -20.31 -12.64
C THR A 10 39.62 -18.98 -12.13
N GLN A 11 38.40 -18.70 -12.58
CA GLN A 11 37.58 -17.50 -12.40
C GLN A 11 37.67 -16.86 -11.01
N GLN A 12 37.82 -15.53 -10.97
CA GLN A 12 37.59 -14.74 -9.77
C GLN A 12 36.47 -13.74 -10.05
N GLN A 13 35.24 -14.17 -9.74
CA GLN A 13 34.06 -13.33 -9.71
C GLN A 13 34.17 -12.41 -8.49
N SER A 14 34.33 -11.11 -8.72
CA SER A 14 34.45 -10.09 -7.68
C SER A 14 33.14 -9.95 -6.91
N ARG A 15 32.99 -10.69 -5.80
CA ARG A 15 31.99 -10.41 -4.78
C ARG A 15 32.55 -9.37 -3.81
N ALA A 16 32.06 -8.14 -3.88
CA ALA A 16 32.27 -7.15 -2.84
C ALA A 16 31.60 -7.65 -1.55
N ASN A 17 32.41 -8.09 -0.59
CA ASN A 17 31.95 -8.33 0.78
C ASN A 17 31.77 -6.99 1.47
N VAL A 18 30.52 -6.57 1.66
CA VAL A 18 30.19 -5.43 2.54
C VAL A 18 30.09 -5.98 3.97
N TYR A 19 31.03 -5.57 4.82
CA TYR A 19 30.97 -5.83 6.25
C TYR A 19 29.80 -5.03 6.87
N VAL A 20 28.79 -5.72 7.37
CA VAL A 20 27.66 -5.11 8.09
C VAL A 20 27.88 -5.33 9.59
N PRO A 21 28.11 -4.27 10.40
CA PRO A 21 28.31 -4.42 11.83
C PRO A 21 27.10 -5.07 12.52
N THR A 22 27.38 -6.06 13.38
CA THR A 22 26.43 -6.93 14.08
C THR A 22 25.37 -6.18 14.92
N ALA A 23 25.58 -4.89 15.21
CA ALA A 23 24.64 -4.03 15.94
C ALA A 23 23.33 -3.72 15.19
N LEU A 24 23.30 -3.82 13.85
CA LEU A 24 22.09 -3.59 13.04
C LEU A 24 21.13 -4.80 13.00
N ARG A 25 21.57 -5.98 13.46
CA ARG A 25 20.77 -7.21 13.33
C ARG A 25 19.65 -7.33 14.36
N ASN A 26 19.78 -6.63 15.49
CA ASN A 26 18.85 -6.76 16.61
C ASN A 26 17.74 -5.69 16.63
N GLY A 27 17.91 -4.57 15.90
CA GLY A 27 16.89 -3.50 15.82
C GLY A 27 15.77 -3.77 14.80
N ILE A 28 15.97 -4.71 13.87
CA ILE A 28 15.05 -4.95 12.74
C ILE A 28 14.00 -6.02 13.09
N ARG A 29 14.29 -6.92 14.05
CA ARG A 29 13.41 -8.07 14.36
C ARG A 29 12.09 -7.70 15.04
N ASN A 30 11.98 -6.52 15.65
CA ASN A 30 10.79 -6.08 16.39
C ASN A 30 10.16 -4.79 15.84
N SER A 31 10.45 -4.41 14.60
CA SER A 31 9.83 -3.22 13.99
C SER A 31 8.52 -3.60 13.29
N LEU A 32 7.42 -2.95 13.68
CA LEU A 32 6.13 -3.02 12.99
C LEU A 32 6.34 -2.83 11.48
N PRO A 33 5.65 -3.58 10.60
CA PRO A 33 5.80 -3.45 9.15
C PRO A 33 5.69 -2.00 8.65
N SER A 34 4.93 -1.13 9.34
CA SER A 34 4.83 0.31 9.04
C SER A 34 6.15 1.08 9.21
N LYS A 35 7.02 0.69 10.15
CA LYS A 35 8.34 1.32 10.35
C LYS A 35 9.31 1.04 9.21
N ILE A 36 9.18 -0.12 8.54
CA ILE A 36 9.98 -0.46 7.36
C ILE A 36 9.59 0.42 6.15
N TRP A 37 8.32 0.84 6.04
CA TRP A 37 7.88 1.81 5.04
C TRP A 37 8.47 3.19 5.24
N HIS A 38 8.59 3.64 6.49
CA HIS A 38 9.20 4.94 6.82
C HIS A 38 10.69 5.00 6.45
N ALA A 39 11.42 3.88 6.59
CA ALA A 39 12.85 3.82 6.29
C ALA A 39 13.16 3.74 4.78
N ARG A 40 12.30 3.10 3.97
CA ARG A 40 12.54 2.88 2.52
C ARG A 40 12.10 4.03 1.62
N LEU A 41 11.14 4.86 2.03
CA LEU A 41 10.57 5.94 1.20
C LEU A 41 11.21 7.32 1.44
N GLY A 42 12.29 7.39 2.23
CA GLY A 42 12.82 8.67 2.70
C GLY A 42 11.82 9.37 3.63
N HIS A 43 12.30 10.28 4.46
CA HIS A 43 11.45 11.06 5.36
C HIS A 43 10.34 11.76 4.55
N ILE A 44 9.10 11.28 4.65
CA ILE A 44 7.95 11.98 4.10
C ILE A 44 7.83 13.28 4.90
N SER A 45 8.06 14.42 4.25
CA SER A 45 8.01 15.71 4.94
C SER A 45 6.61 15.95 5.52
N PRO A 46 6.48 16.66 6.65
CA PRO A 46 5.18 17.02 7.21
C PRO A 46 4.26 17.70 6.19
N ASP A 47 4.80 18.51 5.28
CA ASP A 47 4.03 19.14 4.21
C ASP A 47 3.53 18.13 3.17
N ARG A 48 4.31 17.10 2.88
CA ARG A 48 3.89 16.02 1.99
C ARG A 48 2.81 15.16 2.66
N ILE A 49 2.91 14.92 3.97
CA ILE A 49 1.84 14.27 4.75
C ILE A 49 0.56 15.12 4.70
N LYS A 50 0.65 16.43 4.96
CA LYS A 50 -0.51 17.34 4.88
C LYS A 50 -1.16 17.33 3.50
N ARG A 51 -0.36 17.36 2.43
CA ARG A 51 -0.86 17.23 1.04
C ARG A 51 -1.58 15.91 0.81
N TYR A 52 -1.03 14.78 1.25
CA TYR A 52 -1.72 13.49 1.15
C TYR A 52 -3.07 13.48 1.89
N LYS A 53 -3.16 14.16 3.05
CA LYS A 53 -4.42 14.28 3.79
C LYS A 53 -5.46 15.10 3.01
N SER A 54 -5.08 16.25 2.45
CA SER A 54 -6.00 17.07 1.65
C SER A 54 -6.42 16.36 0.35
N ASP A 55 -5.48 15.70 -0.31
CA ASP A 55 -5.72 14.97 -1.56
C ASP A 55 -6.66 13.79 -1.33
N ALA A 56 -6.52 13.06 -0.22
CA ALA A 56 -7.39 11.93 0.11
C ALA A 56 -8.87 12.33 0.14
N PHE A 57 -9.19 13.51 0.67
CA PHE A 57 -10.57 13.99 0.69
C PHE A 57 -11.06 14.42 -0.69
N VAL A 58 -10.23 15.11 -1.48
CA VAL A 58 -10.57 15.49 -2.86
C VAL A 58 -10.87 14.23 -3.68
N ARG A 59 -9.99 13.24 -3.62
CA ARG A 59 -10.18 11.94 -4.31
C ARG A 59 -11.40 11.19 -3.83
N PHE A 60 -11.74 11.27 -2.55
CA PHE A 60 -12.98 10.67 -2.04
C PHE A 60 -14.23 11.29 -2.68
N LYS A 61 -14.27 12.61 -2.88
CA LYS A 61 -15.42 13.27 -3.53
C LYS A 61 -15.59 12.82 -4.98
N GLU A 62 -14.49 12.76 -5.73
CA GLU A 62 -14.44 12.28 -7.11
C GLU A 62 -14.91 10.82 -7.17
N PHE A 63 -14.33 9.97 -6.33
CA PHE A 63 -14.71 8.56 -6.23
C PHE A 63 -16.19 8.37 -5.88
N LYS A 64 -16.71 9.10 -4.89
CA LYS A 64 -18.14 9.04 -4.54
C LYS A 64 -19.00 9.34 -5.76
N LEU A 65 -18.72 10.43 -6.46
CA LEU A 65 -19.51 10.83 -7.63
C LEU A 65 -19.46 9.77 -8.73
N GLU A 66 -18.27 9.24 -9.00
CA GLU A 66 -18.06 8.18 -9.99
C GLU A 66 -18.85 6.92 -9.64
N VAL A 67 -18.73 6.42 -8.40
CA VAL A 67 -19.41 5.20 -7.94
C VAL A 67 -20.92 5.35 -7.94
N GLU A 68 -21.44 6.48 -7.44
CA GLU A 68 -22.88 6.73 -7.40
C GLU A 68 -23.48 6.84 -8.81
N ASN A 69 -22.73 7.42 -9.76
CA ASN A 69 -23.15 7.51 -11.17
C ASN A 69 -23.06 6.17 -11.90
N GLN A 70 -22.00 5.38 -11.69
CA GLN A 70 -21.83 4.09 -12.35
C GLN A 70 -22.83 3.04 -11.86
N THR A 71 -23.12 3.02 -10.56
CA THR A 71 -23.95 1.97 -9.94
C THR A 71 -25.41 2.39 -9.74
N GLY A 72 -25.72 3.69 -9.82
CA GLY A 72 -27.03 4.24 -9.45
C GLY A 72 -27.35 4.13 -7.95
N ARG A 73 -26.40 3.68 -7.11
CA ARG A 73 -26.58 3.45 -5.68
C ARG A 73 -25.84 4.51 -4.88
N LYS A 74 -26.50 5.06 -3.85
CA LYS A 74 -25.87 6.05 -2.95
C LYS A 74 -25.04 5.40 -1.84
N ILE A 75 -23.93 6.03 -1.49
CA ILE A 75 -23.12 5.61 -0.34
C ILE A 75 -23.87 6.00 0.94
N LYS A 76 -24.19 5.02 1.79
CA LYS A 76 -24.96 5.24 3.03
C LYS A 76 -24.09 5.44 4.27
N THR A 77 -22.92 4.81 4.30
CA THR A 77 -22.08 4.76 5.49
C THR A 77 -20.62 4.86 5.11
N PHE A 78 -19.89 5.73 5.80
CA PHE A 78 -18.44 5.89 5.69
C PHE A 78 -17.79 5.37 6.96
N ARG A 79 -16.91 4.37 6.85
CA ARG A 79 -16.16 3.80 7.97
C ARG A 79 -14.69 4.17 7.84
N SER A 80 -14.12 4.70 8.91
CA SER A 80 -12.70 5.00 9.00
C SER A 80 -12.17 4.60 10.37
N ASP A 81 -10.90 4.22 10.42
CA ASP A 81 -10.16 4.33 11.66
C ASP A 81 -10.04 5.81 12.03
N ARG A 82 -9.81 6.12 13.30
CA ARG A 82 -9.63 7.50 13.77
C ARG A 82 -8.31 8.12 13.27
N GLY A 83 -7.86 7.75 12.06
CA GLY A 83 -6.78 8.41 11.34
C GLY A 83 -7.12 9.89 11.16
N GLY A 84 -6.17 10.76 11.51
CA GLY A 84 -6.38 12.20 11.55
C GLY A 84 -6.71 12.82 10.18
N GLU A 85 -6.47 12.11 9.08
CA GLU A 85 -6.83 12.49 7.71
C GLU A 85 -8.34 12.57 7.48
N TYR A 86 -9.15 11.73 8.12
CA TYR A 86 -10.60 11.67 7.91
C TYR A 86 -11.42 12.38 9.00
N LEU A 87 -10.75 12.96 9.99
CA LEU A 87 -11.37 13.64 11.14
C LEU A 87 -11.50 15.16 10.95
N SER A 88 -11.17 15.71 9.78
CA SER A 88 -11.31 17.14 9.53
C SER A 88 -12.78 17.57 9.49
N GLY A 89 -13.06 18.80 9.94
CA GLY A 89 -14.42 19.35 9.92
C GLY A 89 -15.02 19.41 8.51
N GLU A 90 -14.20 19.59 7.47
CA GLU A 90 -14.63 19.61 6.08
C GLU A 90 -15.22 18.27 5.63
N ILE A 91 -14.58 17.16 6.01
CA ILE A 91 -15.05 15.81 5.69
C ILE A 91 -16.37 15.54 6.40
N LEU A 92 -16.44 15.85 7.69
CA LEU A 92 -17.66 15.67 8.48
C LEU A 92 -18.84 16.45 7.91
N ASN A 93 -18.61 17.71 7.52
CA ASN A 93 -19.63 18.55 6.90
C ASN A 93 -20.07 18.00 5.54
N HIS A 94 -19.14 17.49 4.73
CA HIS A 94 -19.46 16.88 3.45
C HIS A 94 -20.27 15.58 3.61
N LEU A 95 -19.89 14.70 4.54
CA LEU A 95 -20.62 13.47 4.83
C LEU A 95 -22.05 13.80 5.30
N LYS A 96 -22.20 14.75 6.24
CA LYS A 96 -23.50 15.22 6.72
C LYS A 96 -24.36 15.81 5.60
N LYS A 97 -23.79 16.66 4.74
CA LYS A 97 -24.49 17.26 3.60
C LYS A 97 -25.02 16.21 2.62
N ASN A 98 -24.30 15.11 2.45
CA ASN A 98 -24.69 14.01 1.57
C ASN A 98 -25.52 12.92 2.26
N GLY A 99 -25.88 13.09 3.54
CA GLY A 99 -26.63 12.10 4.31
C GLY A 99 -25.87 10.81 4.60
N ILE A 100 -24.53 10.84 4.54
CA ILE A 100 -23.67 9.69 4.78
C ILE A 100 -23.40 9.58 6.28
N VAL A 101 -23.73 8.42 6.87
CA VAL A 101 -23.45 8.14 8.28
C VAL A 101 -21.95 7.88 8.47
N SER A 102 -21.28 8.69 9.29
CA SER A 102 -19.88 8.46 9.65
C SER A 102 -19.78 7.46 10.81
N GLN A 103 -18.94 6.45 10.65
CA GLN A 103 -18.66 5.42 11.65
C GLN A 103 -17.17 5.37 11.94
N TRP A 104 -16.82 5.59 13.21
CA TRP A 104 -15.43 5.65 13.66
C TRP A 104 -15.10 4.40 14.45
N THR A 105 -14.11 3.63 13.98
CA THR A 105 -13.67 2.47 14.75
C THR A 105 -12.86 2.92 15.96
N ARG A 106 -13.07 2.25 17.10
CA ARG A 106 -12.32 2.54 18.32
C ARG A 106 -10.85 2.17 18.09
N ALA A 107 -9.94 3.06 18.47
CA ALA A 107 -8.52 2.76 18.47
C ALA A 107 -8.26 1.47 19.26
N GLY A 108 -7.48 0.55 18.68
CA GLY A 108 -7.17 -0.74 19.30
C GLY A 108 -8.18 -1.87 19.06
N ILE A 109 -9.19 -1.69 18.18
CA ILE A 109 -10.00 -2.82 17.67
C ILE A 109 -9.84 -2.95 16.14
N PRO A 110 -8.76 -3.62 15.68
CA PRO A 110 -8.52 -3.87 14.25
C PRO A 110 -9.67 -4.62 13.55
N GLN A 111 -10.44 -5.42 14.30
CA GLN A 111 -11.55 -6.20 13.74
C GLN A 111 -12.64 -5.32 13.10
N LEU A 112 -12.85 -4.10 13.61
CA LEU A 112 -13.89 -3.19 13.10
C LEU A 112 -13.53 -2.55 11.76
N ASN A 113 -12.23 -2.39 11.45
CA ASN A 113 -11.74 -1.92 10.15
C ASN A 113 -11.08 -3.06 9.35
N GLY A 114 -11.25 -4.30 9.80
CA GLY A 114 -10.43 -5.42 9.35
C GLY A 114 -10.63 -5.77 7.88
N VAL A 115 -11.77 -5.43 7.28
CA VAL A 115 -12.01 -5.65 5.84
C VAL A 115 -11.12 -4.73 5.01
N ALA A 116 -11.12 -3.42 5.30
CA ALA A 116 -10.30 -2.45 4.59
C ALA A 116 -8.81 -2.71 4.86
N GLU A 117 -8.43 -2.97 6.12
CA GLU A 117 -7.04 -3.28 6.47
C GLU A 117 -6.53 -4.54 5.76
N ARG A 118 -7.31 -5.63 5.75
CA ARG A 118 -6.91 -6.86 5.03
C ARG A 118 -6.77 -6.60 3.54
N ARG A 119 -7.70 -5.86 2.93
CA ARG A 119 -7.62 -5.56 1.50
C ARG A 119 -6.43 -4.68 1.15
N ASN A 120 -6.17 -3.63 1.93
CA ASN A 120 -5.01 -2.77 1.73
C ASN A 120 -3.71 -3.56 1.91
N LYS A 121 -3.64 -4.44 2.92
CA LYS A 121 -2.48 -5.32 3.12
C LYS A 121 -2.26 -6.25 1.93
N THR A 122 -3.28 -6.98 1.48
CA THR A 122 -3.18 -7.87 0.31
C THR A 122 -2.72 -7.12 -0.92
N LEU A 123 -3.28 -5.94 -1.19
CA LEU A 123 -2.90 -5.12 -2.34
C LEU A 123 -1.42 -4.72 -2.27
N LEU A 124 -0.97 -4.20 -1.12
CA LEU A 124 0.42 -3.82 -0.93
C LEU A 124 1.39 -5.01 -0.98
N ASP A 125 0.98 -6.18 -0.49
CA ASP A 125 1.80 -7.40 -0.58
C ASP A 125 1.92 -7.87 -2.04
N MET A 126 0.86 -7.75 -2.84
CA MET A 126 0.91 -8.00 -4.29
C MET A 126 1.81 -7.01 -5.03
N VAL A 127 1.69 -5.70 -4.75
CA VAL A 127 2.57 -4.69 -5.35
C VAL A 127 4.03 -4.99 -5.06
N ARG A 128 4.37 -5.31 -3.80
CA ARG A 128 5.74 -5.66 -3.44
C ARG A 128 6.24 -6.91 -4.17
N SER A 129 5.39 -7.93 -4.28
CA SER A 129 5.74 -9.17 -4.98
C SER A 129 5.98 -8.93 -6.47
N MET A 130 5.08 -8.21 -7.13
CA MET A 130 5.21 -7.84 -8.55
C MET A 130 6.43 -6.94 -8.81
N MET A 131 6.66 -5.94 -7.96
CA MET A 131 7.86 -5.09 -8.04
C MET A 131 9.14 -5.89 -7.80
N SER A 132 9.13 -6.91 -6.92
CA SER A 132 10.31 -7.75 -6.67
C SER A 132 10.62 -8.74 -7.80
N PHE A 133 9.61 -9.09 -8.60
CA PHE A 133 9.76 -9.99 -9.73
C PHE A 133 10.22 -9.26 -11.01
N THR A 134 10.07 -7.95 -11.05
CA THR A 134 10.41 -7.13 -12.23
C THR A 134 11.66 -6.30 -11.97
N GLU A 135 12.39 -5.96 -13.03
CA GLU A 135 13.53 -5.02 -12.95
C GLU A 135 13.08 -3.55 -13.11
N LEU A 136 11.80 -3.27 -12.86
CA LEU A 136 11.23 -1.94 -13.03
C LEU A 136 11.74 -0.98 -11.95
N ALA A 137 11.99 0.27 -12.36
CA ALA A 137 12.32 1.33 -11.42
C ALA A 137 11.15 1.59 -10.45
N LEU A 138 11.46 2.01 -9.22
CA LEU A 138 10.44 2.32 -8.20
C LEU A 138 9.41 3.36 -8.64
N SER A 139 9.73 4.21 -9.62
CA SER A 139 8.79 5.17 -10.21
C SER A 139 7.55 4.50 -10.84
N PHE A 140 7.65 3.23 -11.26
CA PHE A 140 6.54 2.49 -11.87
C PHE A 140 5.59 1.85 -10.85
N TRP A 141 5.80 2.03 -9.54
CA TRP A 141 4.98 1.41 -8.50
C TRP A 141 3.47 1.70 -8.65
N GLY A 142 3.10 2.87 -9.19
CA GLY A 142 1.71 3.24 -9.46
C GLY A 142 1.04 2.36 -10.53
N TYR A 143 1.76 2.03 -11.60
CA TYR A 143 1.25 1.11 -12.64
C TYR A 143 1.14 -0.32 -12.12
N VAL A 144 2.09 -0.74 -11.28
CA VAL A 144 2.03 -2.06 -10.63
C VAL A 144 0.87 -2.13 -9.64
N LEU A 145 0.58 -1.04 -8.94
CA LEU A 145 -0.60 -0.93 -8.07
C LEU A 145 -1.91 -1.06 -8.86
N GLU A 146 -2.00 -0.43 -10.03
CA GLU A 146 -3.15 -0.55 -10.92
C GLU A 146 -3.33 -1.99 -11.42
N ALA A 147 -2.25 -2.63 -11.87
CA ALA A 147 -2.26 -4.03 -12.31
C ALA A 147 -2.67 -5.00 -11.18
N ALA A 148 -2.15 -4.79 -9.97
CA ALA A 148 -2.53 -5.57 -8.79
C ALA A 148 -4.01 -5.37 -8.43
N THR A 149 -4.50 -4.13 -8.49
CA THR A 149 -5.91 -3.80 -8.22
C THR A 149 -6.83 -4.47 -9.23
N ARG A 150 -6.50 -4.37 -10.53
CA ARG A 150 -7.24 -5.04 -11.60
C ARG A 150 -7.29 -6.55 -11.37
N SER A 151 -6.15 -7.16 -11.07
CA SER A 151 -6.05 -8.60 -10.79
C SER A 151 -6.96 -9.03 -9.63
N LEU A 152 -7.02 -8.25 -8.55
CA LEU A 152 -7.90 -8.53 -7.41
C LEU A 152 -9.39 -8.35 -7.72
N ASN A 153 -9.74 -7.45 -8.64
CA ASN A 153 -11.12 -7.16 -8.98
C ASN A 153 -11.71 -8.14 -10.02
N ILE A 154 -10.86 -8.78 -10.83
CA ILE A 154 -11.28 -9.79 -11.81
C ILE A 154 -11.10 -11.24 -11.31
N ALA A 155 -10.41 -11.46 -10.20
CA ALA A 155 -10.26 -12.79 -9.63
C ALA A 155 -11.49 -13.15 -8.75
N PRO A 156 -12.08 -14.34 -8.93
CA PRO A 156 -13.13 -14.82 -8.03
C PRO A 156 -12.55 -15.12 -6.64
N SER A 157 -13.41 -15.13 -5.63
CA SER A 157 -13.01 -15.48 -4.25
C SER A 157 -13.50 -16.88 -3.89
N LYS A 158 -12.88 -17.52 -2.88
CA LYS A 158 -13.34 -18.84 -2.41
C LYS A 158 -14.82 -18.82 -1.95
N THR A 159 -15.29 -17.67 -1.48
CA THR A 159 -16.63 -17.51 -0.90
C THR A 159 -17.68 -17.12 -1.95
N VAL A 160 -17.27 -16.49 -3.05
CA VAL A 160 -18.18 -15.97 -4.08
C VAL A 160 -17.64 -16.31 -5.47
N VAL A 161 -18.45 -17.03 -6.24
CA VAL A 161 -18.12 -17.51 -7.60
C VAL A 161 -17.95 -16.35 -8.58
N GLN A 162 -18.73 -15.28 -8.41
CA GLN A 162 -18.63 -14.07 -9.21
C GLN A 162 -17.44 -13.20 -8.78
N THR A 163 -16.87 -12.48 -9.73
CA THR A 163 -15.75 -11.57 -9.46
C THR A 163 -16.25 -10.28 -8.80
N PRO A 164 -15.42 -9.59 -7.99
CA PRO A 164 -15.80 -8.28 -7.45
C PRO A 164 -16.28 -7.30 -8.52
N TYR A 165 -15.68 -7.33 -9.71
CA TYR A 165 -16.10 -6.52 -10.85
C TYR A 165 -17.53 -6.85 -11.33
N GLN A 166 -17.93 -8.12 -11.36
CA GLN A 166 -19.29 -8.53 -11.74
C GLN A 166 -20.34 -8.18 -10.67
N ILE A 167 -19.95 -8.23 -9.39
CA ILE A 167 -20.84 -7.85 -8.28
C ILE A 167 -21.03 -6.32 -8.20
N TRP A 168 -20.10 -5.57 -8.81
CA TRP A 168 -20.09 -4.11 -8.80
C TRP A 168 -21.17 -3.48 -9.70
N THR A 169 -21.62 -4.20 -10.73
CA THR A 169 -22.78 -3.85 -11.59
C THR A 169 -24.11 -4.16 -10.91
#